data_AF-A0A960VIH6-F1
#
_entry.id   AF-A0A960VIH6-F1
#
_cell.length_a   1.000
_cell.length_b   1.000
_cell.length_c   1.000
_cell.angle_alpha   90.00
_cell.angle_beta   90.00
_cell.angle_gamma   90.00
#
_symmetry.space_group_name_H-M   'P 1'
#
loop_
_entity.id
_entity.type
_entity.pdbx_description
1 polymer ?
#
loop_
_entity_poly.entity_id
_entity_poly.type
_entity_poly.pdbx_seq_one_letter_code
_entity_poly.pdbx_strand_id
1 'polypeptide(L)'
;MRTDPGQTVDWNSARAYLVSAVRQRWYHEDAPIDEMVQDGLVRALRASRRAPIRNVEAFLTEIAKRVVFDELRRRTRSAALFAPEAEGGYARAAPVERASVEFGDPVARVRFVILNFFGQTACGELARFFFREMNWKQVAGQQGRSHAAVRKQWERCVSLLREAVRTDPTLAALSDWAAAEGGDS
;
A
#
# COMPACT_ATOMS: atom_id res chain seq x y z
N MET A 1 -5.10 21.90 29.50
CA MET A 1 -4.31 21.29 28.40
C MET A 1 -4.24 22.33 27.28
N ARG A 2 -3.15 23.10 27.20
CA ARG A 2 -3.00 24.20 26.23
C ARG A 2 -2.82 23.59 24.84
N THR A 3 -3.73 23.89 23.92
CA THR A 3 -3.51 23.75 22.48
C THR A 3 -2.60 24.89 22.04
N ASP A 4 -1.35 24.60 21.73
CA ASP A 4 -0.46 25.60 21.14
C ASP A 4 -0.94 25.94 19.72
N PRO A 5 -1.16 27.23 19.41
CA PRO A 5 -1.58 27.66 18.09
C PRO A 5 -0.42 27.46 17.11
N GLY A 6 -0.54 26.41 16.30
CA GLY A 6 0.25 26.19 15.08
C GLY A 6 1.76 26.21 15.27
N GLN A 7 2.35 25.05 15.58
CA GLN A 7 3.81 24.89 15.46
C GLN A 7 4.25 25.32 14.06
N THR A 8 5.09 26.35 14.00
CA THR A 8 5.80 26.72 12.79
C THR A 8 6.78 25.60 12.45
N VAL A 9 6.65 25.05 11.24
CA VAL A 9 7.51 23.97 10.79
C VAL A 9 8.90 24.52 10.53
N ASP A 10 9.89 24.09 11.30
CA ASP A 10 11.30 24.27 10.96
C ASP A 10 11.65 23.33 9.79
N TRP A 11 11.80 23.91 8.60
CA TRP A 11 12.05 23.17 7.37
C TRP A 11 13.42 22.49 7.33
N ASN A 12 14.41 23.00 8.06
CA ASN A 12 15.73 22.38 8.13
C ASN A 12 15.67 21.10 8.97
N SER A 13 15.05 21.18 10.15
CA SER A 13 14.79 20.01 10.99
C SER A 13 13.86 19.00 10.29
N ALA A 14 12.84 19.47 9.58
CA ALA A 14 11.94 18.61 8.80
C ALA A 14 12.68 17.86 7.69
N ARG A 15 13.62 18.52 6.99
CA ARG A 15 14.47 17.88 5.99
C ARG A 15 15.34 16.80 6.62
N ALA A 16 16.06 17.11 7.69
CA ALA A 16 16.92 16.15 8.38
C ALA A 16 16.13 14.93 8.87
N TYR A 17 14.94 15.16 9.43
CA TYR A 17 14.02 14.10 9.83
C TYR A 17 13.59 13.22 8.65
N LEU A 18 13.15 13.84 7.55
CA LEU A 18 12.75 13.10 6.35
C LEU A 18 13.90 12.27 5.76
N VAL A 19 15.13 12.79 5.72
CA VAL A 19 16.31 12.04 5.28
C VAL A 19 16.49 10.77 6.12
N SER A 20 16.46 10.91 7.44
CA SER A 20 16.59 9.76 8.36
C SER A 20 15.44 8.77 8.18
N ALA A 21 14.20 9.28 8.13
CA ALA A 21 12.99 8.46 8.02
C ALA A 21 12.90 7.70 6.69
N VAL A 22 13.31 8.32 5.58
CA VAL A 22 13.35 7.67 4.26
C VAL A 22 14.46 6.61 4.23
N ARG A 23 15.67 6.94 4.71
CA ARG A 23 16.79 5.97 4.78
C ARG A 23 16.45 4.74 5.62
N GLN A 24 15.82 4.91 6.78
CA GLN A 24 15.42 3.79 7.63
C GLN A 24 14.38 2.87 6.97
N ARG A 25 13.61 3.37 6.01
CA ARG A 25 12.52 2.62 5.36
C ARG A 25 12.93 2.04 4.02
N TRP A 26 14.00 2.54 3.44
CA TRP A 26 14.48 2.15 2.14
C TRP A 26 15.65 1.18 2.26
N TYR A 27 15.53 0.01 1.63
CA TYR A 27 16.49 -1.09 1.80
C TYR A 27 17.46 -1.27 0.62
N HIS A 28 17.34 -0.51 -0.47
CA HIS A 28 18.24 -0.62 -1.62
C HIS A 28 19.36 0.42 -1.60
N GLU A 29 20.57 0.03 -2.01
CA GLU A 29 21.75 0.90 -2.01
C GLU A 29 21.64 2.06 -3.02
N ASP A 30 20.94 1.85 -4.14
CA ASP A 30 20.82 2.82 -5.25
C ASP A 30 19.63 3.79 -5.09
N ALA A 31 19.32 4.16 -3.85
CA ALA A 31 18.12 4.93 -3.53
C ALA A 31 18.24 6.40 -3.98
N PRO A 32 17.26 6.98 -4.71
CA PRO A 32 17.22 8.41 -4.99
C PRO A 32 16.70 9.19 -3.76
N ILE A 33 17.39 9.06 -2.62
CA ILE A 33 16.97 9.61 -1.32
C ILE A 33 16.68 11.11 -1.41
N ASP A 34 17.52 11.86 -2.13
CA ASP A 34 17.36 13.31 -2.25
C ASP A 34 16.09 13.69 -3.02
N GLU A 35 15.75 12.97 -4.10
CA GLU A 35 14.49 13.19 -4.83
C GLU A 35 13.27 12.88 -3.96
N MET A 36 13.34 11.77 -3.22
CA MET A 36 12.27 11.36 -2.29
C MET A 36 12.08 12.39 -1.17
N VAL A 37 13.18 12.87 -0.58
CA VAL A 37 13.13 13.90 0.46
C VAL A 37 12.55 15.20 -0.11
N GLN A 38 12.93 15.58 -1.32
CA GLN A 38 12.40 16.77 -1.99
C GLN A 38 10.89 16.65 -2.25
N ASP A 39 10.41 15.53 -2.78
CA ASP A 39 8.96 15.28 -2.96
C ASP A 39 8.23 15.32 -1.61
N GLY A 40 8.81 14.68 -0.58
CA GLY A 40 8.29 14.73 0.78
C GLY A 40 8.14 16.16 1.32
N LEU A 41 9.15 17.01 1.14
CA LEU A 41 9.11 18.41 1.56
C LEU A 41 8.05 19.22 0.80
N VAL A 42 7.92 19.01 -0.51
CA VAL A 42 6.88 19.68 -1.32
C VAL A 42 5.48 19.30 -0.84
N ARG A 43 5.24 18.01 -0.56
CA ARG A 43 3.97 17.53 0.00
C ARG A 43 3.71 18.09 1.39
N ALA A 44 4.73 18.15 2.23
CA ALA A 44 4.66 18.71 3.57
C ALA A 44 4.29 20.21 3.53
N LEU A 45 4.94 21.00 2.66
CA LEU A 45 4.64 22.42 2.45
C LEU A 45 3.23 22.66 1.94
N ARG A 46 2.75 21.84 0.99
CA ARG A 46 1.39 21.96 0.46
C ARG A 46 0.35 21.64 1.54
N ALA A 47 0.60 20.62 2.34
CA ALA A 47 -0.31 20.22 3.42
C ALA A 47 -0.34 21.25 4.56
N SER A 48 0.81 21.80 4.95
CA SER A 48 0.90 22.81 6.02
C SER A 48 0.16 24.10 5.67
N ARG A 49 0.03 24.42 4.37
CA ARG A 49 -0.77 25.56 3.89
C ARG A 49 -2.27 25.31 3.92
N ARG A 50 -2.71 24.05 3.92
CA ARG A 50 -4.15 23.68 3.90
C ARG A 50 -4.73 23.52 5.29
N ALA A 51 -3.93 23.05 6.26
CA ALA A 51 -4.38 22.83 7.62
C ALA A 51 -3.21 22.98 8.62
N PRO A 52 -3.49 23.46 9.85
CA PRO A 52 -2.47 23.54 10.89
C PRO A 52 -2.02 22.13 11.30
N ILE A 53 -0.70 21.94 11.37
CA ILE A 53 -0.09 20.68 11.77
C ILE A 53 -0.01 20.64 13.30
N ARG A 54 -0.66 19.64 13.91
CA ARG A 54 -0.69 19.45 15.37
C ARG A 54 0.55 18.72 15.90
N ASN A 55 1.13 17.85 15.10
CA ASN A 55 2.33 17.08 15.43
C ASN A 55 3.17 16.91 14.17
N VAL A 56 4.28 17.65 14.09
CA VAL A 56 5.15 17.69 12.92
C VAL A 56 5.83 16.33 12.68
N GLU A 57 6.27 15.65 13.73
CA GLU A 57 6.97 14.36 13.63
C GLU A 57 6.08 13.24 13.07
N ALA A 58 4.87 13.10 13.63
CA ALA A 58 3.88 12.13 13.14
C ALA A 58 3.48 12.44 11.69
N PHE A 59 3.33 13.73 11.37
CA PHE A 59 3.01 14.18 10.02
C PHE A 59 4.13 13.84 9.02
N LEU A 60 5.38 14.18 9.33
CA LEU A 60 6.54 13.88 8.47
C LEU A 60 6.79 12.37 8.33
N THR A 61 6.47 11.59 9.37
CA THR A 61 6.52 10.12 9.32
C THR A 61 5.58 9.55 8.28
N GLU A 62 4.34 10.04 8.22
CA GLU A 62 3.37 9.61 7.21
C GLU A 62 3.73 10.11 5.81
N ILE A 63 4.30 11.30 5.68
CA ILE A 63 4.85 11.79 4.41
C ILE A 63 5.98 10.89 3.92
N ALA A 64 6.99 10.60 4.76
CA ALA A 64 8.11 9.73 4.41
C ALA A 64 7.65 8.34 3.96
N LYS A 65 6.70 7.75 4.70
CA LYS A 65 6.09 6.47 4.36
C LYS A 65 5.42 6.48 2.98
N ARG A 66 4.65 7.53 2.67
CA ARG A 66 3.96 7.66 1.37
C ARG A 66 4.94 7.80 0.22
N VAL A 67 5.95 8.65 0.37
CA VAL A 67 6.99 8.84 -0.66
C VAL A 67 7.73 7.53 -0.93
N VAL A 68 8.12 6.79 0.12
CA VAL A 68 8.76 5.47 -0.02
C VAL A 68 7.89 4.50 -0.79
N PHE A 69 6.60 4.41 -0.48
CA PHE A 69 5.70 3.53 -1.21
C PHE A 69 5.48 3.97 -2.66
N ASP A 70 5.38 5.27 -2.93
CA ASP A 70 5.20 5.77 -4.28
C ASP A 70 6.43 5.46 -5.16
N GLU A 71 7.63 5.59 -4.60
CA GLU A 71 8.87 5.25 -5.31
C GLU A 71 9.01 3.73 -5.52
N LEU A 72 8.67 2.90 -4.52
CA LEU A 72 8.62 1.45 -4.70
C LEU A 72 7.67 1.07 -5.83
N ARG A 73 6.45 1.66 -5.85
CA ARG A 73 5.48 1.45 -6.94
C ARG A 73 6.00 1.92 -8.29
N ARG A 74 6.69 3.06 -8.33
CA ARG A 74 7.30 3.59 -9.57
C ARG A 74 8.35 2.63 -10.09
N ARG A 75 9.26 2.15 -9.23
CA ARG A 75 10.28 1.16 -9.60
C ARG A 75 9.68 -0.15 -10.09
N THR A 76 8.66 -0.69 -9.40
CA THR A 76 7.98 -1.91 -9.87
C THR A 76 7.38 -1.72 -11.26
N ARG A 77 6.75 -0.56 -11.53
CA ARG A 77 6.23 -0.23 -12.87
C ARG A 77 7.35 -0.08 -13.92
N SER A 78 8.44 0.61 -13.58
CA SER A 78 9.57 0.78 -14.51
C SER A 78 10.31 -0.52 -14.77
N ALA A 79 10.49 -1.38 -13.78
CA ALA A 79 11.12 -2.69 -13.95
C ALA A 79 10.31 -3.58 -14.90
N ALA A 80 8.97 -3.51 -14.88
CA ALA A 80 8.13 -4.21 -15.84
C ALA A 80 8.32 -3.71 -17.29
N LEU A 81 8.71 -2.44 -17.49
CA LEU A 81 8.97 -1.87 -18.82
C LEU A 81 10.33 -2.27 -19.40
N PHE A 82 11.30 -2.60 -18.54
CA PHE A 82 12.68 -2.93 -18.92
C PHE A 82 13.04 -4.39 -18.62
N ALA A 83 12.07 -5.22 -18.24
CA ALA A 83 12.29 -6.64 -18.09
C ALA A 83 12.76 -7.19 -19.45
N PRO A 84 13.91 -7.89 -19.52
CA PRO A 84 14.37 -8.47 -20.76
C PRO A 84 13.27 -9.39 -21.30
N GLU A 85 12.85 -9.16 -22.54
CA GLU A 85 11.95 -10.07 -23.25
C GLU A 85 12.57 -11.46 -23.13
N ALA A 86 11.86 -12.39 -22.48
CA ALA A 86 12.35 -13.74 -22.28
C ALA A 86 12.82 -14.30 -23.64
N GLU A 87 14.07 -14.77 -23.71
CA GLU A 87 14.65 -15.36 -24.91
C GLU A 87 13.76 -16.52 -25.39
N GLY A 88 12.98 -16.21 -26.40
CA GLY A 88 11.89 -17.04 -26.90
C GLY A 88 11.08 -16.15 -27.81
N GLY A 89 11.57 -15.96 -29.04
CA GLY A 89 10.95 -15.09 -30.03
C GLY A 89 9.48 -15.45 -30.26
N TYR A 90 8.59 -14.71 -29.61
CA TYR A 90 7.20 -14.67 -30.01
C TYR A 90 7.09 -13.53 -31.01
N ALA A 91 6.80 -13.89 -32.26
CA ALA A 91 6.40 -12.94 -33.28
C ALA A 91 5.40 -11.96 -32.66
N ARG A 92 5.68 -10.65 -32.81
CA ARG A 92 4.79 -9.56 -32.38
C ARG A 92 3.38 -9.88 -32.83
N ALA A 93 2.55 -10.37 -31.91
CA ALA A 93 1.18 -10.73 -32.21
C ALA A 93 0.50 -9.45 -32.73
N ALA A 94 -0.23 -9.59 -33.84
CA ALA A 94 -1.08 -8.53 -34.34
C ALA A 94 -1.96 -8.00 -33.18
N PRO A 95 -2.37 -6.71 -33.20
CA PRO A 95 -3.19 -6.15 -32.13
C PRO A 95 -4.42 -7.02 -31.98
N VAL A 96 -4.48 -7.79 -30.90
CA VAL A 96 -5.68 -8.51 -30.55
C VAL A 96 -6.65 -7.41 -30.17
N GLU A 97 -7.67 -7.18 -30.99
CA GLU A 97 -8.89 -6.53 -30.53
C GLU A 97 -9.29 -7.30 -29.28
N ARG A 98 -9.02 -6.70 -28.11
CA ARG A 98 -9.49 -7.23 -26.85
C ARG A 98 -11.00 -7.18 -26.97
N ALA A 99 -11.61 -8.30 -27.34
CA ALA A 99 -12.98 -8.56 -26.95
C ALA A 99 -12.98 -8.33 -25.44
N SER A 100 -13.57 -7.21 -25.04
CA SER A 100 -13.73 -6.81 -23.65
C SER A 100 -14.65 -7.83 -23.02
N VAL A 101 -14.09 -8.95 -22.57
CA VAL A 101 -14.74 -9.75 -21.55
C VAL A 101 -14.67 -8.87 -20.32
N GLU A 102 -15.78 -8.22 -19.99
CA GLU A 102 -15.95 -7.43 -18.76
C GLU A 102 -15.79 -8.34 -17.55
N PHE A 103 -14.56 -8.73 -17.23
CA PHE A 103 -14.23 -9.28 -15.93
C PHE A 103 -14.31 -8.08 -14.98
N GLY A 104 -15.43 -7.99 -14.26
CA GLY A 104 -15.80 -6.81 -13.46
C GLY A 104 -14.74 -6.31 -12.45
N ASP A 105 -15.12 -5.27 -11.71
CA ASP A 105 -14.29 -4.50 -10.78
C ASP A 105 -13.08 -5.28 -10.20
N PRO A 106 -11.83 -4.86 -10.49
CA PRO A 106 -10.61 -5.49 -9.98
C PRO A 106 -10.62 -5.68 -8.45
N VAL A 107 -11.24 -4.74 -7.72
CA VAL A 107 -11.36 -4.83 -6.25
C VAL A 107 -12.34 -5.94 -5.84
N ALA A 108 -13.45 -6.09 -6.57
CA ALA A 108 -14.41 -7.17 -6.35
C ALA A 108 -13.79 -8.56 -6.58
N ARG A 109 -12.90 -8.70 -7.57
CA ARG A 109 -12.14 -9.95 -7.83
C ARG A 109 -11.18 -10.28 -6.69
N VAL A 110 -10.37 -9.32 -6.24
CA VAL A 110 -9.46 -9.51 -5.10
C VAL A 110 -10.25 -9.88 -3.85
N ARG A 111 -11.37 -9.19 -3.60
CA ARG A 111 -12.29 -9.51 -2.51
C ARG A 111 -12.81 -10.95 -2.60
N PHE A 112 -13.24 -11.38 -3.78
CA PHE A 112 -13.72 -12.75 -4.00
C PHE A 112 -12.64 -13.78 -3.67
N VAL A 113 -11.43 -13.60 -4.21
CA VAL A 113 -10.29 -14.51 -4.00
C VAL A 113 -9.93 -14.61 -2.53
N ILE A 114 -9.77 -13.47 -1.84
CA ILE A 114 -9.39 -13.44 -0.43
C ILE A 114 -10.47 -14.09 0.44
N LEU A 115 -11.75 -13.83 0.16
CA LEU A 115 -12.85 -14.45 0.88
C LEU A 115 -12.95 -15.96 0.63
N ASN A 116 -12.65 -16.42 -0.59
CA ASN A 116 -12.61 -17.84 -0.92
C ASN A 116 -11.44 -18.54 -0.25
N PHE A 117 -10.23 -17.95 -0.32
CA PHE A 117 -9.02 -18.46 0.31
C PHE A 117 -9.22 -18.74 1.80
N PHE A 118 -9.83 -17.80 2.52
CA PHE A 118 -10.09 -17.97 3.95
C PHE A 118 -11.37 -18.75 4.28
N GLY A 119 -12.30 -18.89 3.35
CA GLY A 119 -13.57 -19.61 3.53
C GLY A 119 -14.35 -19.16 4.78
N GLN A 120 -14.78 -20.12 5.60
CA GLN A 120 -15.50 -19.89 6.86
C GLN A 120 -14.61 -19.83 8.11
N THR A 121 -13.31 -19.59 7.93
CA THR A 121 -12.40 -19.45 9.07
C THR A 121 -12.59 -18.12 9.79
N ALA A 122 -12.02 -18.00 10.99
CA ALA A 122 -11.97 -16.72 11.71
C ALA A 122 -11.22 -15.62 10.92
N CYS A 123 -10.31 -15.98 10.01
CA CYS A 123 -9.69 -15.03 9.09
C CYS A 123 -10.66 -14.58 7.99
N GLY A 124 -11.55 -15.47 7.53
CA GLY A 124 -12.60 -15.16 6.56
C GLY A 124 -13.63 -14.18 7.13
N GLU A 125 -14.03 -14.36 8.38
CA GLU A 125 -14.87 -13.37 9.08
C GLU A 125 -14.20 -12.00 9.19
N LEU A 126 -12.93 -11.95 9.63
CA LEU A 126 -12.19 -10.68 9.72
C LEU A 126 -12.03 -10.01 8.35
N ALA A 127 -11.80 -10.79 7.29
CA ALA A 127 -11.76 -10.28 5.92
C ALA A 127 -13.12 -9.69 5.49
N ARG A 128 -14.24 -10.31 5.85
CA ARG A 128 -15.57 -9.72 5.59
C ARG A 128 -15.77 -8.39 6.31
N PHE A 129 -15.33 -8.28 7.56
CA PHE A 129 -15.38 -7.03 8.30
C PHE A 129 -14.51 -5.94 7.66
N PHE A 130 -13.30 -6.32 7.22
CA PHE A 130 -12.39 -5.44 6.50
C PHE A 130 -13.02 -4.87 5.21
N PHE A 131 -13.61 -5.73 4.37
CA PHE A 131 -14.27 -5.30 3.13
C PHE A 131 -15.61 -4.58 3.33
N ARG A 132 -16.14 -4.55 4.56
CA ARG A 132 -17.27 -3.67 4.95
C ARG A 132 -16.81 -2.36 5.59
N GLU A 133 -15.50 -2.10 5.56
CA GLU A 133 -14.88 -0.90 6.14
C GLU A 133 -15.16 -0.72 7.64
N MET A 134 -15.42 -1.81 8.35
CA MET A 134 -15.71 -1.75 9.78
C MET A 134 -14.46 -1.44 10.59
N ASN A 135 -14.63 -0.65 11.64
CA ASN A 135 -13.54 -0.34 12.56
C ASN A 135 -13.25 -1.56 13.46
N TRP A 136 -11.98 -1.92 13.61
CA TRP A 136 -11.56 -3.03 14.49
C TRP A 136 -12.03 -2.92 15.93
N LYS A 137 -12.27 -1.69 16.45
CA LYS A 137 -12.90 -1.50 17.76
C LYS A 137 -14.35 -1.99 17.81
N GLN A 138 -15.11 -1.76 16.73
CA GLN A 138 -16.50 -2.23 16.60
C GLN A 138 -16.54 -3.75 16.41
N VAL A 139 -15.64 -4.29 15.59
CA VAL A 139 -15.50 -5.74 15.38
C VAL A 139 -15.14 -6.44 16.70
N ALA A 140 -14.22 -5.87 17.47
CA ALA A 140 -13.85 -6.37 18.80
C ALA A 140 -15.05 -6.39 19.76
N GLY A 141 -15.87 -5.33 19.76
CA GLY A 141 -17.11 -5.27 20.53
C GLY A 141 -18.13 -6.34 20.12
N GLN A 142 -18.32 -6.56 18.82
CA GLN A 142 -19.25 -7.58 18.31
C GLN A 142 -18.79 -9.02 18.61
N GLN A 143 -17.48 -9.27 18.59
CA GLN A 143 -16.93 -10.61 18.86
C GLN A 143 -16.69 -10.88 20.36
N GLY A 144 -16.91 -9.90 21.24
CA GLY A 144 -16.59 -10.04 22.67
C GLY A 144 -15.09 -10.19 22.94
N ARG A 145 -14.23 -9.62 22.09
CA ARG A 145 -12.76 -9.77 22.15
C ARG A 145 -12.09 -8.42 22.36
N SER A 146 -10.84 -8.45 22.84
CA SER A 146 -10.07 -7.21 22.95
C SER A 146 -9.63 -6.71 21.56
N HIS A 147 -9.58 -5.39 21.40
CA HIS A 147 -9.12 -4.75 20.16
C HIS A 147 -7.71 -5.21 19.74
N ALA A 148 -6.81 -5.39 20.73
CA ALA A 148 -5.46 -5.90 20.48
C ALA A 148 -5.46 -7.35 19.97
N ALA A 149 -6.35 -8.21 20.49
CA ALA A 149 -6.46 -9.59 20.04
C ALA A 149 -6.97 -9.68 18.60
N VAL A 150 -7.98 -8.89 18.25
CA VAL A 150 -8.50 -8.81 16.87
C VAL A 150 -7.42 -8.33 15.91
N ARG A 151 -6.69 -7.27 16.25
CA ARG A 151 -5.59 -6.76 15.42
C ARG A 151 -4.47 -7.79 15.22
N LYS A 152 -4.00 -8.41 16.31
CA LYS A 152 -2.93 -9.43 16.26
C LYS A 152 -3.36 -10.67 15.47
N GLN A 153 -4.65 -11.00 15.49
CA GLN A 153 -5.17 -12.08 14.66
C GLN A 153 -5.22 -11.67 13.18
N TRP A 154 -5.69 -10.46 12.88
CA TRP A 154 -5.70 -9.95 11.51
C TRP A 154 -4.30 -9.92 10.90
N GLU A 155 -3.30 -9.42 11.64
CA GLU A 155 -1.90 -9.43 11.20
C GLU A 155 -1.40 -10.84 10.85
N ARG A 156 -1.81 -11.85 11.63
CA ARG A 156 -1.51 -13.27 11.33
C ARG A 156 -2.24 -13.76 10.08
N CYS A 157 -3.52 -13.44 9.91
CA CYS A 157 -4.28 -13.79 8.72
C CYS A 157 -3.65 -13.20 7.45
N VAL A 158 -3.27 -11.91 7.48
CA VAL A 158 -2.58 -11.27 6.36
C VAL A 158 -1.23 -11.92 6.07
N SER A 159 -0.50 -12.33 7.11
CA SER A 159 0.78 -13.03 6.92
C SER A 159 0.59 -14.38 6.24
N LEU A 160 -0.45 -15.14 6.61
CA LEU A 160 -0.81 -16.40 5.94
C LEU A 160 -1.17 -16.19 4.48
N LEU A 161 -1.96 -15.15 4.17
CA LEU A 161 -2.29 -14.81 2.79
C LEU A 161 -1.04 -14.45 1.98
N ARG A 162 -0.11 -13.68 2.57
CA ARG A 162 1.16 -13.33 1.91
C ARG A 162 2.08 -14.52 1.69
N GLU A 163 2.05 -15.50 2.60
CA GLU A 163 2.77 -16.76 2.39
C GLU A 163 2.13 -17.53 1.24
N ALA A 164 0.81 -17.70 1.25
CA ALA A 164 0.08 -18.41 0.20
C ALA A 164 0.30 -17.79 -1.19
N VAL A 165 0.28 -16.46 -1.30
CA VAL A 165 0.57 -15.74 -2.55
C VAL A 165 2.01 -15.97 -3.02
N ARG A 166 2.98 -16.14 -2.10
CA ARG A 166 4.37 -16.43 -2.48
C ARG A 166 4.57 -17.87 -2.93
N THR A 167 3.84 -18.81 -2.33
CA THR A 167 4.01 -20.25 -2.60
C THR A 167 3.14 -20.75 -3.76
N ASP A 168 2.02 -20.08 -4.04
CA ASP A 168 1.07 -20.49 -5.07
C ASP A 168 1.10 -19.51 -6.26
N PRO A 169 1.67 -19.93 -7.42
CA PRO A 169 1.73 -19.11 -8.63
C PRO A 169 0.36 -18.65 -9.14
N THR A 170 -0.71 -19.40 -8.85
CA THR A 170 -2.08 -19.04 -9.28
C THR A 170 -2.63 -17.87 -8.47
N LEU A 171 -2.27 -17.76 -7.18
CA LEU A 171 -2.59 -16.62 -6.34
C LEU A 171 -1.67 -15.42 -6.60
N ALA A 172 -0.42 -15.66 -6.98
CA ALA A 172 0.51 -14.62 -7.43
C ALA A 172 0.00 -13.91 -8.69
N ALA A 173 -0.45 -14.68 -9.69
CA ALA A 173 -1.04 -14.15 -10.91
C ALA A 173 -2.24 -13.23 -10.62
N LEU A 174 -3.06 -13.53 -9.61
CA LEU A 174 -4.19 -12.68 -9.22
C LEU A 174 -3.76 -11.34 -8.60
N SER A 175 -2.61 -11.29 -7.91
CA SER A 175 -2.05 -10.02 -7.41
C SER A 175 -1.50 -9.15 -8.54
N ASP A 176 -0.90 -9.76 -9.56
CA ASP A 176 -0.39 -9.05 -10.75
C ASP A 176 -1.54 -8.52 -11.62
N TRP A 177 -2.63 -9.29 -11.75
CA TRP A 177 -3.84 -8.89 -12.47
C TRP A 177 -4.58 -7.74 -11.77
N ALA A 178 -4.72 -7.78 -10.45
CA ALA A 178 -5.32 -6.69 -9.68
C ALA A 178 -4.51 -5.37 -9.79
N ALA A 179 -3.20 -5.47 -9.98
CA ALA A 179 -2.33 -4.32 -10.23
C ALA A 179 -2.42 -3.80 -11.68
N ALA A 180 -2.76 -4.66 -12.65
CA ALA A 180 -2.81 -4.33 -14.07
C ALA A 180 -4.07 -3.56 -14.51
N GLU A 181 -5.20 -3.69 -13.80
CA GLU A 181 -6.49 -3.11 -14.23
C GLU A 181 -6.97 -1.89 -13.41
N GLY A 182 -6.30 -1.52 -12.31
CA GLY A 182 -6.62 -0.31 -11.53
C GLY A 182 -6.06 1.00 -12.10
N GLY A 183 -5.68 1.00 -13.38
CA GLY A 183 -4.92 2.07 -14.04
C GLY A 183 -5.72 2.97 -14.99
N ASP A 184 -7.04 2.87 -15.01
CA ASP A 184 -7.90 3.73 -15.84
C ASP A 184 -9.14 4.17 -15.03
N SER A 185 -9.01 5.29 -14.31
CA SER A 185 -10.09 6.21 -13.86
C SER A 185 -9.49 7.44 -13.20
#